data_AF-A0A925PAH1-F1
#
_entry.id   AF-A0A925PAH1-F1
#
_cell.length_a   1.000
_cell.length_b   1.000
_cell.length_c   1.000
_cell.angle_alpha   90.00
_cell.angle_beta   90.00
_cell.angle_gamma   90.00
#
_symmetry.space_group_name_H-M   'P 1'
#
loop_
_entity.id
_entity.type
_entity.pdbx_description
1 polymer ?
#
loop_
_entity_poly.entity_id
_entity_poly.type
_entity_poly.pdbx_seq_one_letter_code
_entity_poly.pdbx_strand_id
1 'polypeptide(L)'
;MRTAIIGTGIAGLGTAHFLHRAGDEVTCFGPEDYPGGHSNTVEAIEPGTGRALPIDTGFMVFNRVTYPHLCRLFDELKVPLKRTDMSFAVKDADTGLEWCGSSLNHLFAQRKNLFSPRFIRMLLAVNRFNKEAVAALKDDAALGRESLADFVRRRGYGEDFWNLYLVPMSSAVWSTPPEKMMEFPASSLLRFFHNHGFLGLHTQHPWWTVDGGSREYVKRLVAPF
;
A
#
# COMPACT_ATOMS: atom_id res chain seq x y z
N MET A 1 -15.38 29.00 16.95
CA MET A 1 -16.38 28.07 17.56
C MET A 1 -15.65 27.09 18.49
N ARG A 2 -16.34 26.32 19.34
CA ARG A 2 -15.72 25.21 20.10
C ARG A 2 -16.07 23.88 19.44
N THR A 3 -15.06 23.10 19.08
CA THR A 3 -15.23 21.85 18.32
C THR A 3 -14.54 20.69 19.00
N ALA A 4 -15.29 19.63 19.29
CA ALA A 4 -14.76 18.36 19.78
C ALA A 4 -14.53 17.40 18.61
N ILE A 5 -13.35 16.78 18.54
CA ILE A 5 -13.00 15.76 17.55
C ILE A 5 -12.76 14.44 18.26
N ILE A 6 -13.49 13.39 17.87
CA ILE A 6 -13.30 12.04 18.40
C ILE A 6 -12.38 11.27 17.44
N GLY A 7 -11.17 10.97 17.91
CA GLY A 7 -10.09 10.31 17.20
C GLY A 7 -8.86 11.21 17.04
N THR A 8 -7.72 10.75 17.53
CA THR A 8 -6.41 11.42 17.42
C THR A 8 -5.54 10.84 16.29
N GLY A 9 -6.13 10.09 15.36
CA GLY A 9 -5.47 9.63 14.15
C GLY A 9 -5.25 10.73 13.11
N ILE A 10 -4.55 10.42 12.01
CA ILE A 10 -4.21 11.40 10.95
C ILE A 10 -5.42 12.17 10.40
N ALA A 11 -6.59 11.54 10.28
CA ALA A 11 -7.81 12.22 9.83
C ALA A 11 -8.32 13.25 10.85
N GLY A 12 -8.32 12.89 12.14
CA GLY A 12 -8.72 13.78 13.23
C GLY A 12 -7.74 14.94 13.40
N LEU A 13 -6.44 14.65 13.42
CA LEU A 13 -5.39 15.66 13.52
C LEU A 13 -5.34 16.58 12.31
N GLY A 14 -5.54 16.06 11.10
CA GLY A 14 -5.65 16.87 9.89
C GLY A 14 -6.85 17.82 9.96
N THR A 15 -7.99 17.34 10.44
CA THR A 15 -9.19 18.16 10.65
C THR A 15 -8.94 19.24 11.70
N ALA A 16 -8.36 18.87 12.85
CA ALA A 16 -7.99 19.79 13.92
C ALA A 16 -7.07 20.91 13.40
N HIS A 17 -6.06 20.54 12.60
CA HIS A 17 -5.08 21.46 12.03
C HIS A 17 -5.75 22.57 11.20
N PHE A 18 -6.69 22.21 10.32
CA PHE A 18 -7.36 23.20 9.47
C PHE A 18 -8.40 24.04 10.24
N LEU A 19 -9.16 23.43 11.16
CA LEU A 19 -10.15 24.17 11.96
C LEU A 19 -9.48 25.18 12.89
N HIS A 20 -8.40 24.79 13.57
CA HIS A 20 -7.66 25.69 14.44
C HIS A 20 -7.06 26.87 13.67
N ARG A 21 -6.50 26.63 12.48
CA ARG A 21 -6.04 27.72 11.59
C ARG A 21 -7.16 28.65 11.13
N ALA A 22 -8.40 28.18 11.12
CA ALA A 22 -9.58 28.99 10.83
C ALA A 22 -10.11 29.76 12.07
N GLY A 23 -9.48 29.60 13.24
CA GLY A 23 -9.84 30.31 14.47
C GLY A 23 -10.76 29.54 15.42
N ASP A 24 -10.97 28.23 15.19
CA ASP A 24 -11.74 27.40 16.11
C ASP A 24 -10.91 26.93 17.32
N GLU A 25 -11.57 26.86 18.47
CA GLU A 25 -11.07 26.21 19.68
C GLU A 25 -11.37 24.72 19.56
N VAL A 26 -10.33 23.89 19.36
CA VAL A 26 -10.47 22.47 19.07
C VAL A 26 -10.02 21.63 20.27
N THR A 27 -10.77 20.59 20.60
CA THR A 27 -10.36 19.57 21.57
C THR A 27 -10.45 18.20 20.92
N CYS A 28 -9.34 17.46 20.90
CA CYS A 28 -9.30 16.09 20.36
C CYS A 28 -9.36 15.07 21.50
N PHE A 29 -10.13 14.00 21.30
CA PHE A 29 -10.27 12.89 22.24
C PHE A 29 -9.83 11.60 21.55
N GLY A 30 -8.96 10.83 22.20
CA GLY A 30 -8.54 9.51 21.72
C GLY A 30 -8.40 8.55 22.89
N PRO A 31 -8.57 7.24 22.69
CA PRO A 31 -8.37 6.26 23.75
C PRO A 31 -6.90 6.03 24.08
N GLU A 32 -5.97 6.35 23.18
CA GLU A 32 -4.52 6.20 23.38
C GLU A 32 -3.90 7.38 24.15
N ASP A 33 -2.76 7.12 24.79
CA ASP A 33 -1.93 8.11 25.50
C ASP A 33 -0.99 8.90 24.57
N TYR A 34 -1.07 8.66 23.26
CA TYR A 34 -0.31 9.36 22.23
C TYR A 34 -1.19 9.75 21.02
N PRO A 35 -0.91 10.88 20.36
CA PRO A 35 -1.57 11.23 19.11
C PRO A 35 -0.99 10.41 17.94
N GLY A 36 -1.80 10.15 16.92
CA GLY A 36 -1.38 9.52 15.66
C GLY A 36 -2.20 8.30 15.25
N GLY A 37 -2.75 7.55 16.20
CA GLY A 37 -3.45 6.29 15.91
C GLY A 37 -2.57 5.33 15.09
N HIS A 38 -3.02 4.90 13.90
CA HIS A 38 -2.22 4.06 13.00
C HIS A 38 -0.93 4.71 12.44
N SER A 39 -0.75 6.02 12.63
CA SER A 39 0.52 6.71 12.39
C SER A 39 1.50 6.38 13.53
N ASN A 40 1.94 5.12 13.58
CA ASN A 40 2.69 4.56 14.69
C ASN A 40 4.12 4.18 14.29
N THR A 41 5.09 4.88 14.88
CA THR A 41 6.52 4.60 14.75
C THR A 41 7.05 4.02 16.05
N VAL A 42 7.57 2.80 16.01
CA VAL A 42 8.27 2.16 17.14
C VAL A 42 9.78 2.27 16.98
N GLU A 43 10.54 2.11 18.05
CA GLU A 43 12.00 2.02 17.97
C GLU A 43 12.47 0.59 18.07
N ALA A 44 13.32 0.18 17.13
CA ALA A 44 14.05 -1.08 17.16
C ALA A 44 15.53 -0.80 17.38
N ILE A 45 16.20 -1.58 18.23
CA ILE A 45 17.65 -1.46 18.42
C ILE A 45 18.36 -2.33 17.38
N GLU A 46 19.17 -1.70 16.54
CA GLU A 46 19.96 -2.37 15.52
C GLU A 46 21.02 -3.28 16.16
N PRO A 47 20.97 -4.60 15.92
CA PRO A 47 21.98 -5.52 16.46
C PRO A 47 23.39 -5.16 15.97
N GLY A 48 24.36 -5.18 16.89
CA GLY A 48 25.77 -4.92 16.61
C GLY A 48 26.17 -3.44 16.64
N THR A 49 25.30 -2.50 16.26
CA THR A 49 25.59 -1.05 16.34
C THR A 49 24.98 -0.39 17.57
N GLY A 50 23.89 -0.96 18.11
CA GLY A 50 23.13 -0.36 19.21
C GLY A 50 22.32 0.88 18.79
N ARG A 51 22.27 1.20 17.49
CA ARG A 51 21.54 2.35 16.97
C ARG A 51 20.03 2.13 17.09
N ALA A 52 19.30 3.11 17.63
CA ALA A 52 17.85 3.13 17.59
C ALA A 52 17.36 3.45 16.17
N LEU A 53 16.51 2.58 15.63
CA LEU A 53 15.91 2.68 14.30
C LEU A 53 14.41 2.95 14.43
N PRO A 54 13.89 4.05 13.85
CA PRO A 54 12.47 4.29 13.79
C PRO A 54 11.84 3.39 12.72
N ILE A 55 10.87 2.57 13.13
CA ILE A 55 10.13 1.63 12.27
C ILE A 55 8.64 1.98 12.31
N ASP A 56 8.09 2.35 11.16
CA ASP A 56 6.64 2.49 11.02
C ASP A 56 5.97 1.12 10.96
N THR A 57 4.94 0.93 11.77
CA THR A 57 4.18 -0.33 11.85
C THR A 57 2.84 -0.28 11.11
N GLY A 58 2.42 0.92 10.72
CA GLY A 58 1.21 1.17 9.93
C GLY A 58 1.55 1.74 8.57
N PHE A 59 1.19 3.01 8.35
CA PHE A 59 1.41 3.69 7.08
C PHE A 59 2.90 4.03 6.87
N MET A 60 3.61 3.19 6.11
CA MET A 60 5.07 3.31 5.92
C MET A 60 5.49 4.16 4.73
N VAL A 61 4.70 4.17 3.65
CA VAL A 61 5.11 4.70 2.35
C VAL A 61 3.95 5.35 1.61
N PHE A 62 4.27 6.35 0.79
CA PHE A 62 3.31 7.08 -0.04
C PHE A 62 3.93 7.45 -1.38
N ASN A 63 3.10 7.92 -2.31
CA ASN A 63 3.55 8.52 -3.55
C ASN A 63 2.78 9.82 -3.84
N ARG A 64 3.39 10.73 -4.59
CA ARG A 64 2.84 12.08 -4.83
C ARG A 64 1.63 12.08 -5.77
N VAL A 65 1.40 11.02 -6.54
CA VAL A 65 0.27 10.90 -7.47
C VAL A 65 -1.00 10.49 -6.73
N THR A 66 -0.91 9.44 -5.91
CA THR A 66 -2.07 8.88 -5.17
C THR A 66 -2.43 9.71 -3.94
N TYR A 67 -1.48 10.44 -3.34
CA TYR A 67 -1.68 11.14 -2.07
C TYR A 67 -1.44 12.67 -2.16
N PRO A 68 -2.08 13.40 -3.09
CA PRO A 68 -1.78 14.82 -3.32
C PRO A 68 -2.05 15.71 -2.10
N HIS A 69 -3.14 15.45 -1.36
CA HIS A 69 -3.49 16.23 -0.18
C HIS A 69 -2.54 16.00 1.00
N LEU A 70 -2.10 14.76 1.20
CA LEU A 70 -1.10 14.42 2.21
C LEU A 70 0.24 15.08 1.88
N CYS A 71 0.64 15.04 0.61
CA CYS A 71 1.89 15.66 0.16
C CYS A 71 1.86 17.18 0.37
N ARG A 72 0.74 17.84 0.06
CA ARG A 72 0.57 19.27 0.35
C ARG A 72 0.72 19.55 1.85
N LEU A 73 0.08 18.75 2.71
CA LEU A 73 0.23 18.90 4.16
C LEU A 73 1.68 18.71 4.62
N PHE A 74 2.37 17.70 4.09
CA PHE A 74 3.79 17.45 4.41
C PHE A 74 4.69 18.58 3.95
N ASP A 75 4.44 19.15 2.77
CA ASP A 75 5.20 20.28 2.25
C ASP A 75 4.95 21.54 3.11
N GLU A 76 3.70 21.81 3.54
CA GLU A 76 3.34 22.91 4.47
C GLU A 76 4.04 22.76 5.83
N LEU A 77 4.04 21.54 6.39
CA LEU A 77 4.64 21.24 7.69
C LEU A 77 6.15 21.04 7.64
N LYS A 78 6.75 21.04 6.44
CA LYS A 78 8.17 20.72 6.22
C LYS A 78 8.55 19.37 6.85
N VAL A 79 7.73 18.35 6.59
CA VAL A 79 7.99 16.97 7.02
C VAL A 79 9.24 16.46 6.29
N PRO A 80 10.20 15.83 6.98
CA PRO A 80 11.38 15.25 6.34
C PRO A 80 10.97 14.00 5.54
N LEU A 81 11.31 13.99 4.26
CA LEU A 81 10.94 12.91 3.34
C LEU A 81 12.18 12.34 2.66
N LYS A 82 12.19 11.03 2.44
CA LYS A 82 13.22 10.36 1.63
C LYS A 82 12.59 9.42 0.61
N ARG A 83 13.31 9.21 -0.50
CA ARG A 83 12.93 8.20 -1.49
C ARG A 83 13.08 6.81 -0.89
N THR A 84 12.18 5.92 -1.29
CA THR A 84 12.24 4.51 -0.97
C THR A 84 11.77 3.71 -2.17
N ASP A 85 12.22 2.47 -2.26
CA ASP A 85 11.66 1.52 -3.20
C ASP A 85 10.48 0.80 -2.58
N MET A 86 9.56 0.35 -3.42
CA MET A 86 8.53 -0.62 -3.08
C MET A 86 8.68 -1.79 -4.05
N SER A 87 9.11 -2.94 -3.53
CA SER A 87 9.30 -4.15 -4.32
C SER A 87 8.40 -5.27 -3.83
N PHE A 88 8.16 -6.24 -4.71
CA PHE A 88 7.37 -7.42 -4.41
C PHE A 88 8.10 -8.67 -4.90
N ALA A 89 8.16 -9.67 -4.04
CA ALA A 89 8.76 -10.96 -4.31
C ALA A 89 7.91 -12.08 -3.70
N VAL A 90 7.91 -13.23 -4.36
CA VAL A 90 7.23 -14.44 -3.90
C VAL A 90 8.26 -15.55 -3.82
N LYS A 91 8.23 -16.26 -2.69
CA LYS A 91 8.87 -17.56 -2.51
C LYS A 91 7.77 -18.55 -2.13
N ASP A 92 7.52 -19.47 -3.04
CA ASP A 92 6.61 -20.58 -2.80
C ASP A 92 7.42 -21.76 -2.24
N ALA A 93 7.17 -22.11 -0.98
CA ALA A 93 7.91 -23.15 -0.28
C ALA A 93 7.58 -24.56 -0.82
N ASP A 94 6.37 -24.77 -1.32
CA ASP A 94 5.90 -26.09 -1.75
C ASP A 94 6.52 -26.48 -3.10
N THR A 95 6.61 -25.53 -4.03
CA THR A 95 7.21 -25.77 -5.36
C THR A 95 8.67 -25.35 -5.45
N GLY A 96 9.17 -24.58 -4.47
CA GLY A 96 10.48 -23.94 -4.50
C GLY A 96 10.61 -22.84 -5.56
N LEU A 97 9.49 -22.34 -6.11
CA LEU A 97 9.48 -21.23 -7.07
C LEU A 97 9.80 -19.92 -6.35
N GLU A 98 10.74 -19.16 -6.92
CA GLU A 98 11.08 -17.82 -6.44
C GLU A 98 11.10 -16.83 -7.60
N TRP A 99 10.43 -15.69 -7.43
CA TRP A 99 10.46 -14.61 -8.42
C TRP A 99 10.21 -13.24 -7.78
N CYS A 100 10.74 -12.19 -8.40
CA CYS A 100 10.55 -10.81 -7.96
C CYS A 100 10.29 -9.89 -9.16
N GLY A 101 9.33 -8.97 -9.01
CA GLY A 101 8.88 -8.09 -10.09
C GLY A 101 9.80 -6.90 -10.40
N SER A 102 10.88 -6.70 -9.63
CA SER A 102 11.68 -5.46 -9.71
C SER A 102 12.59 -5.34 -10.93
N SER A 103 12.89 -6.44 -11.64
CA SER A 103 13.64 -6.42 -12.90
C SER A 103 13.50 -7.73 -13.66
N LEU A 104 13.83 -7.78 -14.94
CA LEU A 104 13.90 -9.05 -15.69
C LEU A 104 14.88 -10.05 -15.05
N ASN A 105 15.99 -9.54 -14.51
CA ASN A 105 16.98 -10.38 -13.85
C ASN A 105 16.42 -11.03 -12.57
N HIS A 106 15.60 -10.29 -11.82
CA HIS A 106 14.92 -10.77 -10.61
C HIS A 106 13.71 -11.64 -10.92
N LEU A 107 13.02 -11.36 -12.03
CA LEU A 107 11.89 -12.17 -12.51
C LEU A 107 12.36 -13.59 -12.87
N PHE A 108 13.55 -13.69 -13.48
CA PHE A 108 14.21 -14.94 -13.79
C PHE A 108 15.41 -15.19 -12.86
N ALA A 109 15.27 -14.90 -11.56
CA ALA A 109 16.29 -15.23 -10.56
C ALA A 109 16.67 -16.72 -10.64
N GLN A 110 15.69 -17.58 -10.90
CA GLN A 110 15.89 -18.98 -11.27
C GLN A 110 15.91 -19.13 -12.80
N ARG A 111 17.10 -19.27 -13.40
CA ARG A 111 17.28 -19.28 -14.87
C ARG A 111 16.50 -20.37 -15.61
N LYS A 112 16.26 -21.51 -14.96
CA LYS A 112 15.40 -22.59 -15.50
C LYS A 112 14.01 -22.11 -15.91
N ASN A 113 13.50 -21.04 -15.27
CA ASN A 113 12.18 -20.51 -15.52
C ASN A 113 12.07 -19.76 -16.87
N LEU A 114 13.20 -19.41 -17.50
CA LEU A 114 13.21 -18.91 -18.89
C LEU A 114 12.64 -19.92 -19.89
N PHE A 115 12.70 -21.21 -19.55
CA PHE A 115 12.22 -22.30 -20.38
C PHE A 115 11.03 -23.03 -19.75
N SER A 116 10.47 -22.51 -18.65
CA SER A 116 9.32 -23.11 -17.98
C SER A 116 8.02 -22.62 -18.60
N PRO A 117 7.26 -23.46 -19.34
CA PRO A 117 6.01 -23.03 -19.95
C PRO A 117 4.99 -22.61 -18.88
N ARG A 118 5.01 -23.27 -17.72
CA ARG A 118 4.18 -22.96 -16.55
C ARG A 118 4.42 -21.51 -16.08
N PHE A 119 5.69 -21.16 -15.84
CA PHE A 119 6.05 -19.81 -15.37
C PHE A 119 5.75 -18.74 -16.42
N ILE A 120 6.07 -18.99 -17.68
CA ILE A 120 5.79 -18.05 -18.78
C ILE A 120 4.27 -17.82 -18.91
N ARG A 121 3.44 -18.87 -18.81
CA ARG A 121 1.98 -18.73 -18.83
C ARG A 121 1.46 -17.85 -17.70
N MET A 122 2.01 -18.02 -16.49
CA MET A 122 1.68 -17.14 -15.36
C MET A 122 2.02 -15.68 -15.67
N LEU A 123 3.22 -15.39 -16.19
CA LEU A 123 3.61 -14.02 -16.55
C LEU A 123 2.74 -13.42 -17.65
N LEU A 124 2.36 -14.22 -18.65
CA LEU A 124 1.42 -13.79 -19.69
C LEU A 124 0.04 -13.49 -19.11
N ALA A 125 -0.43 -14.29 -18.13
CA ALA A 125 -1.67 -14.02 -17.41
C ALA A 125 -1.59 -12.74 -16.57
N VAL A 126 -0.46 -12.45 -15.91
CA VAL A 126 -0.23 -11.17 -15.21
C VAL A 126 -0.32 -9.99 -16.18
N ASN A 127 0.36 -10.07 -17.32
CA ASN A 127 0.28 -9.02 -18.34
C ASN A 127 -1.13 -8.85 -18.91
N ARG A 128 -1.88 -9.94 -19.10
CA ARG A 128 -3.27 -9.90 -19.53
C ARG A 128 -4.15 -9.25 -18.47
N PHE A 129 -4.01 -9.64 -17.21
CA PHE A 129 -4.73 -9.06 -16.07
C PHE A 129 -4.50 -7.56 -15.98
N ASN A 130 -3.25 -7.09 -16.08
CA ASN A 130 -2.94 -5.66 -16.02
C ASN A 130 -3.73 -4.84 -17.07
N LYS A 131 -3.86 -5.36 -18.29
CA LYS A 131 -4.61 -4.70 -19.37
C LYS A 131 -6.13 -4.77 -19.14
N GLU A 132 -6.63 -5.97 -18.83
CA GLU A 132 -8.06 -6.21 -18.66
C GLU A 132 -8.64 -5.56 -17.41
N ALA A 133 -7.86 -5.46 -16.33
CA ALA A 133 -8.24 -4.76 -15.10
C ALA A 133 -8.50 -3.27 -15.35
N VAL A 134 -7.62 -2.59 -16.09
CA VAL A 134 -7.82 -1.17 -16.45
C VAL A 134 -9.06 -0.98 -17.32
N ALA A 135 -9.32 -1.91 -18.24
CA ALA A 135 -10.53 -1.89 -19.05
C ALA A 135 -11.80 -2.14 -18.21
N ALA A 136 -11.75 -3.08 -17.26
CA ALA A 136 -12.86 -3.43 -16.39
C ALA A 136 -13.27 -2.29 -15.46
N LEU A 137 -12.32 -1.45 -15.03
CA LEU A 137 -12.61 -0.26 -14.21
C LEU A 137 -13.49 0.78 -14.90
N LYS A 138 -13.69 0.70 -16.22
CA LYS A 138 -14.60 1.58 -16.97
C LYS A 138 -16.08 1.20 -16.80
N ASP A 139 -16.38 -0.03 -16.36
CA ASP A 139 -17.73 -0.53 -16.14
C ASP A 139 -17.93 -0.89 -14.65
N ASP A 140 -18.16 0.16 -13.86
CA ASP A 140 -18.23 0.06 -12.40
C ASP A 140 -19.44 -0.74 -11.89
N ALA A 141 -20.56 -0.68 -12.62
CA ALA A 141 -21.81 -1.30 -12.17
C ALA A 141 -21.71 -2.83 -12.12
N ALA A 142 -21.05 -3.44 -13.13
CA ALA A 142 -20.81 -4.88 -13.16
C ALA A 142 -19.70 -5.29 -12.18
N LEU A 143 -18.61 -4.52 -12.13
CA LEU A 143 -17.44 -4.85 -11.30
C LEU A 143 -17.72 -4.67 -9.79
N GLY A 144 -18.57 -3.72 -9.41
CA GLY A 144 -18.88 -3.41 -8.01
C GLY A 144 -19.58 -4.53 -7.23
N ARG A 145 -20.11 -5.54 -7.92
CA ARG A 145 -20.83 -6.68 -7.31
C ARG A 145 -20.07 -8.01 -7.44
N GLU A 146 -18.94 -8.02 -8.13
CA GLU A 146 -18.18 -9.24 -8.42
C GLU A 146 -17.09 -9.47 -7.37
N SER A 147 -16.98 -10.71 -6.88
CA SER A 147 -15.86 -11.11 -6.04
C SER A 147 -14.57 -11.20 -6.86
N LEU A 148 -13.43 -11.03 -6.22
CA LEU A 148 -12.14 -11.15 -6.89
C LEU A 148 -11.94 -12.55 -7.49
N ALA A 149 -12.38 -13.60 -6.79
CA ALA A 149 -12.31 -14.96 -7.31
C ALA A 149 -13.15 -15.14 -8.58
N ASP A 150 -14.38 -14.62 -8.61
CA ASP A 150 -15.27 -14.75 -9.77
C ASP A 150 -14.73 -13.98 -10.98
N PHE A 151 -14.21 -12.77 -10.75
CA PHE A 151 -13.54 -11.98 -11.78
C PHE A 151 -12.38 -12.77 -12.41
N VAL A 152 -11.56 -13.42 -11.58
CA VAL A 152 -10.39 -14.19 -12.02
C VAL A 152 -10.79 -15.47 -12.75
N ARG A 153 -11.76 -16.22 -12.22
CA ARG A 153 -12.27 -17.47 -12.81
C ARG A 153 -12.91 -17.22 -14.17
N ARG A 154 -13.79 -16.22 -14.25
CA ARG A 154 -14.50 -15.86 -15.50
C ARG A 154 -13.54 -15.46 -16.62
N ARG A 155 -12.41 -14.81 -16.28
CA ARG A 155 -11.36 -14.42 -17.24
C ARG A 155 -10.30 -15.49 -17.46
N GLY A 156 -10.34 -16.61 -16.73
CA GLY A 156 -9.46 -17.76 -16.93
C GLY A 156 -7.97 -17.43 -16.82
N TYR A 157 -7.54 -16.65 -15.83
CA TYR A 157 -6.11 -16.33 -15.64
C TYR A 157 -5.28 -17.53 -15.15
N GLY A 158 -5.94 -18.54 -14.60
CA GLY A 158 -5.32 -19.79 -14.15
C GLY A 158 -4.86 -19.75 -12.69
N GLU A 159 -4.59 -20.94 -12.15
CA GLU A 159 -4.26 -21.12 -10.73
C GLU A 159 -2.90 -20.53 -10.34
N ASP A 160 -1.89 -20.63 -11.20
CA ASP A 160 -0.58 -20.04 -10.92
C ASP A 160 -0.66 -18.51 -10.79
N PHE A 161 -1.42 -17.85 -11.66
CA PHE A 161 -1.66 -16.41 -11.53
C PHE A 161 -2.34 -16.06 -10.20
N TRP A 162 -3.33 -16.86 -9.80
CA TRP A 162 -4.05 -16.66 -8.55
C TRP A 162 -3.14 -16.85 -7.34
N ASN A 163 -2.50 -18.02 -7.24
CA ASN A 163 -1.77 -18.46 -6.05
C ASN A 163 -0.35 -17.85 -5.92
N LEU A 164 0.30 -17.53 -7.04
CA LEU A 164 1.71 -17.12 -7.04
C LEU A 164 1.91 -15.63 -7.38
N TYR A 165 0.83 -14.91 -7.68
CA TYR A 165 0.87 -13.47 -7.93
C TYR A 165 -0.23 -12.72 -7.20
N LEU A 166 -1.50 -12.95 -7.56
CA LEU A 166 -2.58 -12.05 -7.13
C LEU A 166 -2.85 -12.15 -5.63
N VAL A 167 -3.00 -13.38 -5.11
CA VAL A 167 -3.26 -13.58 -3.68
C VAL A 167 -2.10 -13.12 -2.82
N PRO A 168 -0.83 -13.52 -3.05
CA PRO A 168 0.27 -13.08 -2.21
C PRO A 168 0.46 -11.55 -2.22
N MET A 169 0.32 -10.91 -3.39
CA MET A 169 0.41 -9.44 -3.49
C MET A 169 -0.73 -8.76 -2.74
N SER A 170 -1.97 -9.22 -2.94
CA SER A 170 -3.14 -8.59 -2.32
C SER A 170 -3.15 -8.79 -0.81
N SER A 171 -2.82 -10.01 -0.34
CA SER A 171 -2.69 -10.30 1.09
C SER A 171 -1.64 -9.45 1.77
N ALA A 172 -0.49 -9.23 1.12
CA ALA A 172 0.57 -8.38 1.66
C ALA A 172 0.14 -6.90 1.78
N VAL A 173 -0.61 -6.39 0.80
CA VAL A 173 -1.07 -4.99 0.79
C VAL A 173 -2.21 -4.75 1.78
N TRP A 174 -3.14 -5.70 1.93
CA TRP A 174 -4.30 -5.57 2.82
C TRP A 174 -4.12 -6.23 4.19
N SER A 175 -2.95 -6.78 4.49
CA SER A 175 -2.70 -7.56 5.71
C SER A 175 -3.81 -8.58 5.98
N THR A 176 -4.30 -9.23 4.92
CA THR A 176 -5.51 -10.06 4.94
C THR A 176 -5.13 -11.51 4.65
N PRO A 177 -5.65 -12.49 5.43
CA PRO A 177 -5.42 -13.90 5.18
C PRO A 177 -5.75 -14.30 3.73
N PRO A 178 -4.92 -15.12 3.06
CA PRO A 178 -5.11 -15.54 1.67
C PRO A 178 -6.52 -16.06 1.36
N GLU A 179 -7.12 -16.80 2.28
CA GLU A 179 -8.42 -17.45 2.10
C GLU A 179 -9.55 -16.41 1.95
N LYS A 180 -9.40 -15.25 2.60
CA LYS A 180 -10.37 -14.14 2.53
C LYS A 180 -10.26 -13.35 1.23
N MET A 181 -9.16 -13.49 0.47
CA MET A 181 -9.01 -12.81 -0.81
C MET A 181 -10.00 -13.30 -1.87
N MET A 182 -10.58 -14.50 -1.71
CA MET A 182 -11.59 -15.01 -2.63
C MET A 182 -12.85 -14.14 -2.68
N GLU A 183 -13.30 -13.66 -1.51
CA GLU A 183 -14.52 -12.89 -1.34
C GLU A 183 -14.28 -11.38 -1.47
N PHE A 184 -13.03 -10.95 -1.58
CA PHE A 184 -12.67 -9.54 -1.63
C PHE A 184 -13.31 -8.86 -2.85
N PRO A 185 -13.86 -7.63 -2.72
CA PRO A 185 -14.47 -6.94 -3.86
C PRO A 185 -13.46 -6.67 -4.97
N ALA A 186 -13.74 -7.15 -6.19
CA ALA A 186 -12.85 -6.96 -7.33
C ALA A 186 -12.62 -5.47 -7.64
N SER A 187 -13.69 -4.67 -7.58
CA SER A 187 -13.64 -3.22 -7.80
C SER A 187 -12.63 -2.51 -6.89
N SER A 188 -12.65 -2.83 -5.60
CA SER A 188 -11.75 -2.23 -4.60
C SER A 188 -10.29 -2.55 -4.90
N LEU A 189 -9.97 -3.81 -5.19
CA LEU A 189 -8.60 -4.23 -5.46
C LEU A 189 -8.08 -3.59 -6.76
N LEU A 190 -8.86 -3.68 -7.83
CA LEU A 190 -8.46 -3.18 -9.15
C LEU A 190 -8.25 -1.66 -9.12
N ARG A 191 -9.13 -0.90 -8.44
CA ARG A 191 -8.95 0.55 -8.27
C ARG A 191 -7.69 0.88 -7.51
N PHE A 192 -7.42 0.17 -6.42
CA PHE A 192 -6.21 0.38 -5.65
C PHE A 192 -4.96 0.08 -6.49
N PHE A 193 -4.93 -1.06 -7.19
CA PHE A 193 -3.80 -1.44 -8.03
C PHE A 193 -3.58 -0.40 -9.14
N HIS A 194 -4.66 0.11 -9.74
CA HIS A 194 -4.58 1.18 -10.73
C HIS A 194 -4.01 2.47 -10.13
N ASN A 195 -4.58 2.94 -9.01
CA ASN A 195 -4.19 4.20 -8.39
C ASN A 195 -2.76 4.21 -7.87
N HIS A 196 -2.20 3.05 -7.52
CA HIS A 196 -0.82 2.90 -7.04
C HIS A 196 0.17 2.48 -8.12
N GLY A 197 -0.27 2.40 -9.39
CA GLY A 197 0.61 2.09 -10.51
C GLY A 197 1.03 0.62 -10.61
N PHE A 198 0.28 -0.31 -10.01
CA PHE A 198 0.58 -1.75 -10.03
C PHE A 198 0.10 -2.46 -11.30
N LEU A 199 -0.78 -1.84 -12.10
CA LEU A 199 -1.33 -2.44 -13.33
C LEU A 199 -0.46 -2.15 -14.57
N GLY A 200 0.80 -2.59 -14.55
CA GLY A 200 1.70 -2.45 -15.69
C GLY A 200 3.18 -2.46 -15.34
N LEU A 201 4.03 -2.60 -16.35
CA LEU A 201 5.50 -2.60 -16.19
C LEU A 201 6.09 -1.18 -16.08
N HIS A 202 5.37 -0.17 -16.59
CA HIS A 202 5.84 1.22 -16.65
C HIS A 202 4.87 2.20 -15.97
N THR A 203 3.96 1.68 -15.16
CA THR A 203 2.93 2.48 -14.46
C THR A 203 3.34 2.90 -13.06
N GLN A 204 4.48 2.41 -12.58
CA GLN A 204 4.93 2.60 -11.19
C GLN A 204 5.16 4.06 -10.85
N HIS A 205 4.76 4.44 -9.65
CA HIS A 205 5.02 5.77 -9.10
C HIS A 205 6.28 5.75 -8.21
N PRO A 206 7.08 6.84 -8.18
CA PRO A 206 8.16 6.96 -7.21
C PRO A 206 7.61 6.97 -5.78
N TRP A 207 8.14 6.09 -4.94
CA TRP A 207 7.72 5.96 -3.55
C TRP A 207 8.60 6.78 -2.61
N TRP A 208 7.96 7.24 -1.54
CA TRP A 208 8.54 8.07 -0.50
C TRP A 208 8.15 7.52 0.86
N THR A 209 8.99 7.78 1.85
CA THR A 209 8.69 7.55 3.25
C THR A 209 9.10 8.77 4.07
N VAL A 210 8.56 8.87 5.28
CA VAL A 210 8.89 9.94 6.22
C VAL A 210 10.19 9.58 6.91
N ASP A 211 11.20 10.43 6.79
CA ASP A 211 12.48 10.17 7.44
C ASP A 211 12.36 10.43 8.94
N GLY A 212 12.65 9.42 9.77
CA GLY A 212 12.32 9.42 11.19
C GLY A 212 10.96 8.79 11.53
N GLY A 213 10.20 8.35 10.53
CA GLY A 213 8.91 7.68 10.68
C GLY A 213 7.73 8.63 10.85
N SER A 214 6.52 8.07 10.79
CA SER A 214 5.25 8.79 10.87
C SER A 214 5.09 9.72 12.08
N ARG A 215 5.77 9.44 13.20
CA ARG A 215 5.86 10.35 14.37
C ARG A 215 6.28 11.78 14.00
N GLU A 216 7.09 11.95 12.95
CA GLU A 216 7.62 13.26 12.58
C GLU A 216 6.52 14.20 12.06
N TYR A 217 5.58 13.72 11.25
CA TYR A 217 4.45 14.56 10.83
C TYR A 217 3.40 14.71 11.92
N VAL A 218 3.21 13.69 12.77
CA VAL A 218 2.30 13.79 13.93
C VAL A 218 2.78 14.89 14.88
N LYS A 219 4.06 14.89 15.25
CA LYS A 219 4.68 15.93 16.08
C LYS A 219 4.49 17.32 15.51
N ARG A 220 4.66 17.48 14.19
CA ARG A 220 4.48 18.78 13.49
C ARG A 220 3.00 19.20 13.42
N LEU A 221 2.10 18.24 13.25
CA LEU A 221 0.66 18.48 13.24
C LEU A 221 0.15 19.00 14.57
N VAL A 222 0.65 18.45 15.68
CA VAL A 222 0.17 18.80 17.01
C VAL A 222 0.85 20.01 17.65
N ALA A 223 2.03 20.41 17.15
CA ALA A 223 2.81 21.51 17.73
C ALA A 223 2.07 22.86 17.86
N PRO A 224 1.09 23.22 17.01
CA PRO A 224 0.31 24.45 17.18
C PRO A 224 -0.74 24.42 18.30
N PHE A 225 -1.04 23.26 18.89
CA PHE A 225 -2.06 23.10 19.94
C PHE A 225 -1.46 23.13 21.35
#